data_AF-A0A7Y4RQZ9-F1
#
_entry.id   AF-A0A7Y4RQZ9-F1
#
_cell.length_a   1.000
_cell.length_b   1.000
_cell.length_c   1.000
_cell.angle_alpha   90.00
_cell.angle_beta   90.00
_cell.angle_gamma   90.00
#
_symmetry.space_group_name_H-M   'P 1'
#
loop_
_entity.id
_entity.type
_entity.pdbx_description
1 polymer ?
#
loop_
_entity_poly.entity_id
_entity_poly.type
_entity_poly.pdbx_seq_one_letter_code
_entity_poly.pdbx_strand_id
1 'polypeptide(L)'
;MTPHRSHGRGSFVIDRVFDAVGRIRRASGTSSPRTFRELDAMLTALNSQGRHDLLVEIRDGNLKASYVYTWFRQNALDRIPTGKTIAPLEASFKAWRTALQCSDDHAKNIGTTQRALQLTGREIIADLPAVLERYRSRAALHPHAFNHARSHAMAFLRDQLGQHHDLWKQVSAMRPAKRPPKPARAQLSPDQVRRLVVQLGEEAGEVAWTMAVTGMGPKEYWEDGWEERPDRIHVGGVKRLGRTRNVPRWSTVTQPTISLMTFRRRLKAATGGAISPYAFRRAFSRWMAEAGIIKANRDAYMGHGVRTMDALYTFGELPGQLEADAVKLRAYANEPALTPSLKVAVGGTR
;
A
#
# COMPACT_ATOMS: atom_id res chain seq x y z
N MET A 1 -26.48 -15.96 32.22
CA MET A 1 -26.62 -15.14 33.44
C MET A 1 -27.98 -15.36 34.09
N THR A 2 -28.09 -15.32 35.43
CA THR A 2 -29.37 -15.47 36.13
C THR A 2 -30.09 -14.11 36.25
N PRO A 3 -31.38 -14.02 35.90
CA PRO A 3 -32.13 -12.77 36.02
C PRO A 3 -32.20 -12.29 37.48
N HIS A 4 -31.75 -11.06 37.75
CA HIS A 4 -31.87 -10.43 39.07
C HIS A 4 -32.29 -8.97 38.92
N ARG A 5 -32.87 -8.39 39.97
CA ARG A 5 -33.38 -7.00 39.99
C ARG A 5 -32.56 -6.16 40.97
N SER A 6 -32.33 -4.89 40.65
CA SER A 6 -31.78 -3.95 41.64
C SER A 6 -32.85 -3.66 42.69
N HIS A 7 -32.58 -3.96 43.97
CA HIS A 7 -33.51 -3.73 45.10
C HIS A 7 -34.87 -4.47 44.99
N GLY A 8 -34.92 -5.60 44.28
CA GLY A 8 -36.10 -6.50 44.23
C GLY A 8 -37.31 -5.99 43.42
N ARG A 9 -37.29 -4.76 42.91
CA ARG A 9 -38.38 -4.15 42.11
C ARG A 9 -37.91 -3.79 40.68
N GLY A 10 -38.86 -3.63 39.76
CA GLY A 10 -38.58 -3.22 38.37
C GLY A 10 -38.15 -4.35 37.42
N SER A 11 -37.49 -3.98 36.31
CA SER A 11 -36.98 -4.93 35.30
C SER A 11 -35.70 -5.62 35.75
N PHE A 12 -35.38 -6.77 35.15
CA PHE A 12 -34.10 -7.43 35.39
C PHE A 12 -32.92 -6.55 34.96
N VAL A 13 -31.77 -6.71 35.62
CA VAL A 13 -30.53 -5.96 35.35
C VAL A 13 -29.61 -6.81 34.49
N ILE A 14 -29.16 -6.22 33.38
CA ILE A 14 -28.05 -6.73 32.58
C ILE A 14 -26.76 -6.23 33.24
N ASP A 15 -25.84 -7.13 33.57
CA ASP A 15 -24.55 -6.79 34.17
C ASP A 15 -23.40 -7.58 33.56
N ARG A 16 -23.00 -7.20 32.34
CA ARG A 16 -22.02 -7.94 31.52
C ARG A 16 -20.71 -7.19 31.42
N VAL A 17 -19.60 -7.91 31.24
CA VAL A 17 -18.29 -7.33 30.92
C VAL A 17 -17.83 -7.92 29.59
N PHE A 18 -17.34 -7.06 28.69
CA PHE A 18 -16.73 -7.45 27.43
C PHE A 18 -15.38 -6.75 27.29
N ASP A 19 -14.33 -7.45 26.88
CA ASP A 19 -12.95 -6.92 26.88
C ASP A 19 -12.81 -5.61 26.08
N ALA A 20 -13.48 -5.51 24.94
CA ALA A 20 -13.41 -4.33 24.06
C ALA A 20 -14.32 -3.16 24.48
N VAL A 21 -15.27 -3.39 25.40
CA VAL A 21 -16.34 -2.41 25.72
C VAL A 21 -16.39 -2.05 27.21
N GLY A 22 -15.87 -2.90 28.09
CA GLY A 22 -15.97 -2.75 29.54
C GLY A 22 -17.32 -3.26 30.10
N ARG A 23 -17.68 -2.77 31.29
CA ARG A 23 -18.88 -3.23 32.02
C ARG A 23 -20.14 -2.51 31.54
N ILE A 24 -21.15 -3.29 31.18
CA ILE A 24 -22.52 -2.88 30.86
C ILE A 24 -23.42 -3.26 32.02
N ARG A 25 -23.76 -2.27 32.87
CA ARG A 25 -24.75 -2.43 33.95
C ARG A 25 -25.98 -1.56 33.71
N ARG A 26 -27.05 -2.15 33.18
CA ARG A 26 -28.26 -1.42 32.74
C ARG A 26 -29.54 -2.23 32.99
N ALA A 27 -30.65 -1.51 33.16
CA ALA A 27 -31.98 -2.13 33.20
C ALA A 27 -32.30 -2.76 31.84
N SER A 28 -32.74 -4.02 31.83
CA SER A 28 -33.12 -4.74 30.60
C SER A 28 -34.43 -4.23 29.98
N GLY A 29 -35.27 -3.55 30.77
CA GLY A 29 -36.61 -3.13 30.35
C GLY A 29 -37.63 -4.26 30.28
N THR A 30 -37.31 -5.47 30.77
CA THR A 30 -38.24 -6.60 30.84
C THR A 30 -38.27 -7.25 32.22
N SER A 31 -39.44 -7.75 32.61
CA SER A 31 -39.66 -8.60 33.79
C SER A 31 -39.79 -10.08 33.43
N SER A 32 -39.73 -10.43 32.13
CA SER A 32 -39.82 -11.80 31.62
C SER A 32 -38.46 -12.50 31.66
N PRO A 33 -38.30 -13.61 32.40
CA PRO A 33 -37.03 -14.36 32.46
C PRO A 33 -36.59 -14.92 31.11
N ARG A 34 -37.54 -15.20 30.21
CA ARG A 34 -37.25 -15.68 28.86
C ARG A 34 -36.64 -14.56 28.02
N THR A 35 -37.32 -13.41 27.93
CA THR A 35 -36.84 -12.25 27.17
C THR A 35 -35.50 -11.75 27.71
N PHE A 36 -35.28 -11.80 29.03
CA PHE A 36 -33.98 -11.48 29.62
C PHE A 36 -32.85 -12.40 29.11
N ARG A 37 -33.08 -13.72 29.07
CA ARG A 37 -32.09 -14.67 28.52
C ARG A 37 -31.82 -14.43 27.03
N GLU A 38 -32.85 -14.08 26.27
CA GLU A 38 -32.70 -13.74 24.85
C GLU A 38 -31.90 -12.44 24.65
N LEU A 39 -32.10 -11.42 25.50
CA LEU A 39 -31.28 -10.20 25.53
C LEU A 39 -29.81 -10.49 25.88
N ASP A 40 -29.57 -11.35 26.87
CA ASP A 40 -28.22 -11.77 27.29
C ASP A 40 -27.49 -12.52 26.16
N ALA A 41 -28.21 -13.37 25.42
CA ALA A 41 -27.69 -14.05 24.24
C ALA A 41 -27.39 -13.06 23.10
N MET A 42 -28.28 -12.09 22.84
CA MET A 42 -28.04 -11.03 21.86
C MET A 42 -26.74 -10.28 22.13
N LEU A 43 -26.48 -9.85 23.37
CA LEU A 43 -25.25 -9.10 23.69
C LEU A 43 -23.99 -9.93 23.40
N THR A 44 -24.04 -11.23 23.64
CA THR A 44 -22.96 -12.17 23.30
C THR A 44 -22.77 -12.25 21.78
N ALA A 45 -23.87 -12.33 21.02
CA ALA A 45 -23.83 -12.34 19.57
C ALA A 45 -23.31 -11.02 18.98
N LEU A 46 -23.68 -9.87 19.54
CA LEU A 46 -23.14 -8.57 19.12
C LEU A 46 -21.62 -8.52 19.32
N ASN A 47 -21.12 -9.05 20.45
CA ASN A 47 -19.69 -9.13 20.71
C ASN A 47 -18.97 -10.03 19.70
N SER A 48 -19.49 -11.24 19.43
CA SER A 48 -18.87 -12.16 18.46
C SER A 48 -18.93 -11.64 17.02
N GLN A 49 -19.95 -10.84 16.67
CA GLN A 49 -20.06 -10.17 15.37
C GLN A 49 -19.20 -8.89 15.28
N GLY A 50 -18.53 -8.48 16.36
CA GLY A 50 -17.75 -7.24 16.41
C GLY A 50 -18.59 -5.97 16.39
N ARG A 51 -19.90 -6.04 16.70
CA ARG A 51 -20.81 -4.89 16.83
C ARG A 51 -20.63 -4.15 18.15
N HIS A 52 -19.38 -3.80 18.43
CA HIS A 52 -18.99 -3.08 19.65
C HIS A 52 -19.57 -1.66 19.68
N ASP A 53 -19.87 -1.09 18.51
CA ASP A 53 -20.61 0.17 18.38
C ASP A 53 -21.94 0.09 19.14
N LEU A 54 -22.76 -0.93 18.90
CA LEU A 54 -24.06 -1.09 19.58
C LEU A 54 -23.89 -1.41 21.06
N LEU A 55 -22.88 -2.20 21.43
CA LEU A 55 -22.60 -2.50 22.84
C LEU A 55 -22.19 -1.25 23.63
N VAL A 56 -21.38 -0.37 23.03
CA VAL A 56 -21.00 0.93 23.62
C VAL A 56 -22.22 1.83 23.79
N GLU A 57 -23.08 1.95 22.78
CA GLU A 57 -24.30 2.77 22.88
C GLU A 57 -25.27 2.24 23.95
N ILE A 58 -25.37 0.92 24.12
CA ILE A 58 -26.14 0.30 25.22
C ILE A 58 -25.48 0.60 26.58
N ARG A 59 -24.15 0.46 26.67
CA ARG A 59 -23.38 0.75 27.88
C ARG A 59 -23.62 2.18 28.34
N ASP A 60 -23.49 3.13 27.42
CA ASP A 60 -23.57 4.56 27.72
C ASP A 60 -25.01 5.00 27.97
N GLY A 61 -25.99 4.23 27.51
CA GLY A 61 -27.42 4.45 27.76
C GLY A 61 -28.13 5.18 26.62
N ASN A 62 -27.44 5.42 25.51
CA ASN A 62 -27.98 6.03 24.30
C ASN A 62 -28.95 5.09 23.58
N LEU A 63 -28.73 3.77 23.69
CA LEU A 63 -29.64 2.75 23.16
C LEU A 63 -30.14 1.82 24.27
N LYS A 64 -31.46 1.57 24.28
CA LYS A 64 -32.05 0.54 25.16
C LYS A 64 -31.80 -0.85 24.57
N ALA A 65 -31.38 -1.81 25.39
CA ALA A 65 -31.14 -3.18 24.94
C ALA A 65 -32.39 -3.82 24.29
N SER A 66 -33.59 -3.51 24.81
CA SER A 66 -34.87 -3.96 24.23
C SER A 66 -35.14 -3.40 22.83
N TYR A 67 -34.74 -2.16 22.56
CA TYR A 67 -34.84 -1.56 21.23
C TYR A 67 -33.89 -2.27 20.25
N VAL A 68 -32.63 -2.45 20.64
CA VAL A 68 -31.64 -3.17 19.82
C VAL A 68 -32.10 -4.60 19.53
N TYR A 69 -32.72 -5.26 20.52
CA TYR A 69 -33.25 -6.62 20.38
C TYR A 69 -34.37 -6.74 19.34
N THR A 70 -35.18 -5.70 19.17
CA THR A 70 -36.22 -5.67 18.13
C THR A 70 -35.59 -5.79 16.75
N TRP A 71 -34.53 -5.01 16.49
CA TRP A 71 -33.79 -5.05 15.23
C TRP A 71 -32.92 -6.30 15.09
N PHE A 72 -32.37 -6.82 16.20
CA PHE A 72 -31.62 -8.07 16.22
C PHE A 72 -32.45 -9.23 15.71
N ARG A 73 -33.69 -9.35 16.20
CA ARG A 73 -34.63 -10.40 15.78
C ARG A 73 -35.02 -10.31 14.31
N GLN A 74 -34.98 -9.12 13.74
CA GLN A 74 -35.28 -8.87 12.32
C GLN A 74 -34.04 -9.00 11.45
N ASN A 75 -32.87 -9.36 12.02
CA ASN A 75 -31.58 -9.36 11.35
C ASN A 75 -31.27 -8.03 10.65
N ALA A 76 -31.65 -6.92 11.30
CA ALA A 76 -31.63 -5.58 10.74
C ALA A 76 -30.92 -4.56 11.66
N LEU A 77 -29.95 -5.04 12.46
CA LEU A 77 -29.12 -4.23 13.36
C LEU A 77 -28.45 -3.03 12.67
N ASP A 78 -28.14 -3.19 11.40
CA ASP A 78 -27.45 -2.17 10.59
C ASP A 78 -28.32 -0.94 10.28
N ARG A 79 -29.64 -1.04 10.52
CA ARG A 79 -30.55 0.10 10.41
C ARG A 79 -30.56 0.99 11.65
N ILE A 80 -29.90 0.58 12.73
CA ILE A 80 -29.80 1.39 13.94
C ILE A 80 -28.74 2.47 13.71
N PRO A 81 -29.12 3.76 13.70
CA PRO A 81 -28.14 4.84 13.65
C PRO A 81 -27.36 4.84 14.98
N THR A 82 -26.04 4.75 14.88
CA THR A 82 -25.13 4.97 16.01
C THR A 82 -24.45 6.32 15.87
N GLY A 83 -23.92 6.86 16.98
CA GLY A 83 -23.15 8.11 16.95
C GLY A 83 -22.01 8.08 15.92
N LYS A 84 -21.44 6.90 15.68
CA LYS A 84 -20.43 6.69 14.64
C LYS A 84 -21.00 6.85 13.22
N THR A 85 -22.16 6.27 12.93
CA THR A 85 -22.73 6.34 11.56
C THR A 85 -23.22 7.73 11.17
N ILE A 86 -23.64 8.55 12.13
CA ILE A 86 -24.09 9.93 11.92
C ILE A 86 -22.94 10.96 12.00
N ALA A 87 -21.71 10.52 12.28
CA ALA A 87 -20.57 11.42 12.34
C ALA A 87 -20.28 12.03 10.96
N PRO A 88 -19.84 13.31 10.90
CA PRO A 88 -19.52 13.97 9.63
C PRO A 88 -18.41 13.23 8.87
N LEU A 89 -18.73 12.77 7.65
CA LEU A 89 -17.85 11.90 6.87
C LEU A 89 -16.48 12.54 6.62
N GLU A 90 -16.46 13.79 6.18
CA GLU A 90 -15.21 14.47 5.83
C GLU A 90 -14.26 14.62 7.03
N ALA A 91 -14.79 15.03 8.18
CA ALA A 91 -14.02 15.21 9.40
C ALA A 91 -13.51 13.86 9.92
N SER A 92 -14.37 12.84 9.96
CA SER A 92 -14.00 11.50 10.39
C SER A 92 -12.95 10.85 9.48
N PHE A 93 -13.08 11.01 8.15
CA PHE A 93 -12.12 10.48 7.19
C PHE A 93 -10.75 11.17 7.31
N LYS A 94 -10.75 12.50 7.50
CA LYS A 94 -9.53 13.28 7.75
C LYS A 94 -8.83 12.84 9.04
N ALA A 95 -9.59 12.71 10.13
CA ALA A 95 -9.07 12.29 11.43
C ALA A 95 -8.46 10.89 11.36
N TRP A 96 -9.17 9.93 10.76
CA TRP A 96 -8.67 8.58 10.52
C TRP A 96 -7.36 8.60 9.73
N ARG A 97 -7.30 9.33 8.61
CA ARG A 97 -6.09 9.45 7.78
C ARG A 97 -4.90 9.97 8.58
N THR A 98 -5.10 10.98 9.43
CA THR A 98 -4.02 11.58 10.24
C THR A 98 -3.53 10.62 11.34
N ALA A 99 -4.40 9.76 11.85
CA ALA A 99 -4.06 8.77 12.87
C ALA A 99 -3.41 7.49 12.30
N LEU A 100 -3.46 7.27 10.98
CA LEU A 100 -2.88 6.07 10.36
C LEU A 100 -1.35 6.05 10.49
N GLN A 101 -0.84 4.99 11.13
CA GLN A 101 0.58 4.66 11.12
C GLN A 101 0.96 4.09 9.74
N CYS A 102 1.26 4.97 8.79
CA CYS A 102 1.64 4.60 7.43
C CYS A 102 2.67 5.58 6.87
N SER A 103 3.26 5.25 5.72
CA SER A 103 4.19 6.16 5.04
C SER A 103 3.48 7.41 4.52
N ASP A 104 4.17 8.55 4.50
CA ASP A 104 3.66 9.82 3.95
C ASP A 104 3.03 9.70 2.56
N ASP A 105 3.62 8.90 1.67
CA ASP A 105 3.07 8.66 0.33
C ASP A 105 1.69 8.01 0.36
N HIS A 106 1.49 7.08 1.31
CA HIS A 106 0.22 6.41 1.50
C HIS A 106 -0.82 7.39 2.06
N ALA A 107 -0.47 8.16 3.08
CA ALA A 107 -1.33 9.20 3.63
C ALA A 107 -1.72 10.26 2.56
N LYS A 108 -0.77 10.69 1.72
CA LYS A 108 -1.02 11.58 0.57
C LYS A 108 -1.97 10.96 -0.46
N ASN A 109 -1.84 9.67 -0.74
CA ASN A 109 -2.73 8.95 -1.64
C ASN A 109 -4.18 8.91 -1.09
N ILE A 110 -4.34 8.59 0.19
CA ILE A 110 -5.64 8.66 0.88
C ILE A 110 -6.21 10.08 0.83
N GLY A 111 -5.40 11.10 1.07
CA GLY A 111 -5.82 12.50 0.94
C GLY A 111 -6.23 12.92 -0.47
N THR A 112 -5.68 12.28 -1.49
CA THR A 112 -6.10 12.50 -2.88
C THR A 112 -7.45 11.85 -3.16
N THR A 113 -7.70 10.65 -2.62
CA THR A 113 -9.04 10.03 -2.62
C THR A 113 -10.06 10.93 -1.94
N GLN A 114 -9.79 11.42 -0.73
CA GLN A 114 -10.73 12.26 0.01
C GLN A 114 -11.18 13.48 -0.81
N ARG A 115 -10.22 14.18 -1.44
CA ARG A 115 -10.52 15.31 -2.34
C ARG A 115 -11.32 14.88 -3.57
N ALA A 116 -10.98 13.72 -4.16
CA ALA A 116 -11.68 13.20 -5.34
C ALA A 116 -13.15 12.81 -5.07
N LEU A 117 -13.50 12.48 -3.82
CA LEU A 117 -14.89 12.24 -3.44
C LEU A 117 -15.75 13.52 -3.52
N GLN A 118 -15.14 14.72 -3.44
CA GLN A 118 -15.83 16.03 -3.46
C GLN A 118 -17.00 16.06 -2.46
N LEU A 119 -16.68 15.80 -1.19
CA LEU A 119 -17.62 15.93 -0.08
C LEU A 119 -18.01 17.40 0.08
N THR A 120 -19.27 17.66 0.46
CA THR A 120 -19.77 19.02 0.68
C THR A 120 -19.81 19.39 2.17
N GLY A 121 -19.29 18.53 3.04
CA GLY A 121 -19.33 18.68 4.49
C GLY A 121 -20.69 18.33 5.13
N ARG A 122 -21.69 17.92 4.32
CA ARG A 122 -23.03 17.53 4.81
C ARG A 122 -23.18 16.03 4.97
N GLU A 123 -22.36 15.27 4.24
CA GLU A 123 -22.41 13.82 4.25
C GLU A 123 -21.96 13.24 5.61
N ILE A 124 -22.66 12.22 6.06
CA ILE A 124 -22.32 11.42 7.23
C ILE A 124 -21.68 10.09 6.81
N ILE A 125 -21.10 9.35 7.76
CA ILE A 125 -20.47 8.05 7.47
C ILE A 125 -21.44 7.10 6.76
N ALA A 126 -22.72 7.12 7.11
CA ALA A 126 -23.76 6.31 6.46
C ALA A 126 -23.95 6.62 4.96
N ASP A 127 -23.59 7.83 4.50
CA ASP A 127 -23.71 8.23 3.09
C ASP A 127 -22.55 7.74 2.22
N LEU A 128 -21.48 7.19 2.82
CA LEU A 128 -20.27 6.80 2.10
C LEU A 128 -20.54 5.86 0.91
N PRO A 129 -21.44 4.86 0.97
CA PRO A 129 -21.79 4.07 -0.20
C PRO A 129 -22.36 4.92 -1.35
N ALA A 130 -23.29 5.83 -1.07
CA ALA A 130 -23.88 6.70 -2.08
C ALA A 130 -22.86 7.70 -2.68
N VAL A 131 -21.98 8.25 -1.83
CA VAL A 131 -20.85 9.09 -2.26
C VAL A 131 -19.93 8.33 -3.20
N LEU A 132 -19.63 7.06 -2.88
CA LEU A 132 -18.72 6.25 -3.67
C LEU A 132 -19.33 5.86 -5.03
N GLU A 133 -20.63 5.61 -5.10
CA GLU A 133 -21.33 5.34 -6.37
C GLU A 133 -21.40 6.59 -7.28
N ARG A 134 -21.65 7.77 -6.70
CA ARG A 134 -21.49 9.06 -7.40
C ARG A 134 -20.08 9.22 -7.95
N TYR A 135 -19.06 8.91 -7.13
CA TYR A 135 -17.67 8.98 -7.57
C TYR A 135 -17.35 7.97 -8.67
N ARG A 136 -17.91 6.76 -8.61
CA ARG A 136 -17.75 5.74 -9.66
C ARG A 136 -18.16 6.26 -11.03
N SER A 137 -19.31 6.92 -11.09
CA SER A 137 -19.84 7.51 -12.33
C SER A 137 -18.90 8.57 -12.90
N ARG A 138 -18.37 9.46 -12.04
CA ARG A 138 -17.39 10.49 -12.46
C ARG A 138 -16.04 9.90 -12.87
N ALA A 139 -15.62 8.80 -12.22
CA ALA A 139 -14.35 8.14 -12.45
C ALA A 139 -14.43 7.04 -13.54
N ALA A 140 -15.44 7.05 -14.41
CA ALA A 140 -15.66 6.03 -15.43
C ALA A 140 -14.43 5.83 -16.34
N LEU A 141 -13.75 6.91 -16.72
CA LEU A 141 -12.52 6.89 -17.53
C LEU A 141 -11.24 6.59 -16.71
N HIS A 142 -11.36 6.51 -15.38
CA HIS A 142 -10.26 6.33 -14.45
C HIS A 142 -10.51 5.16 -13.49
N PRO A 143 -10.61 3.92 -14.00
CA PRO A 143 -10.95 2.74 -13.20
C PRO A 143 -9.95 2.48 -12.05
N HIS A 144 -8.68 2.89 -12.23
CA HIS A 144 -7.68 2.81 -11.17
C HIS A 144 -8.02 3.72 -9.98
N ALA A 145 -8.45 4.95 -10.24
CA ALA A 145 -8.77 5.92 -9.21
C ALA A 145 -10.02 5.52 -8.41
N PHE A 146 -11.05 4.99 -9.08
CA PHE A 146 -12.21 4.40 -8.41
C PHE A 146 -11.83 3.24 -7.50
N ASN A 147 -11.03 2.30 -8.02
CA ASN A 147 -10.62 1.13 -7.25
C ASN A 147 -9.83 1.52 -5.98
N HIS A 148 -8.96 2.53 -6.06
CA HIS A 148 -8.29 3.07 -4.87
C HIS A 148 -9.25 3.69 -3.88
N ALA A 149 -10.21 4.51 -4.36
CA ALA A 149 -11.19 5.12 -3.48
C ALA A 149 -12.04 4.07 -2.75
N ARG A 150 -12.48 3.03 -3.47
CA ARG A 150 -13.18 1.90 -2.87
C ARG A 150 -12.32 1.20 -1.81
N SER A 151 -11.06 0.91 -2.10
CA SER A 151 -10.15 0.30 -1.13
C SER A 151 -9.95 1.17 0.12
N HIS A 152 -9.77 2.48 -0.03
CA HIS A 152 -9.65 3.40 1.11
C HIS A 152 -10.95 3.48 1.92
N ALA A 153 -12.11 3.52 1.25
CA ALA A 153 -13.41 3.50 1.91
C ALA A 153 -13.64 2.21 2.71
N MET A 154 -13.26 1.05 2.17
CA MET A 154 -13.32 -0.23 2.89
C MET A 154 -12.39 -0.24 4.11
N ALA A 155 -11.16 0.28 3.97
CA ALA A 155 -10.22 0.36 5.08
C ALA A 155 -10.74 1.29 6.19
N PHE A 156 -11.26 2.47 5.81
CA PHE A 156 -11.90 3.41 6.71
C PHE A 156 -13.07 2.76 7.47
N LEU A 157 -14.01 2.13 6.78
CA LEU A 157 -15.17 1.50 7.41
C LEU A 157 -14.78 0.32 8.31
N ARG A 158 -13.78 -0.47 7.90
CA ARG A 158 -13.25 -1.56 8.73
C ARG A 158 -12.70 -1.01 10.05
N ASP A 159 -11.93 0.05 10.00
CA ASP A 159 -11.28 0.61 11.20
C ASP A 159 -12.27 1.35 12.10
N GLN A 160 -13.31 1.99 11.53
CA GLN A 160 -14.31 2.73 12.29
C GLN A 160 -15.44 1.85 12.87
N LEU A 161 -15.92 0.90 12.07
CA LEU A 161 -17.16 0.14 12.31
C LEU A 161 -16.97 -1.39 12.29
N GLY A 162 -15.82 -1.90 11.82
CA GLY A 162 -15.56 -3.32 11.65
C GLY A 162 -15.96 -3.87 10.27
N GLN A 163 -15.34 -4.98 9.88
CA GLN A 163 -15.57 -5.64 8.58
C GLN A 163 -16.97 -6.28 8.44
N HIS A 164 -17.65 -6.55 9.55
CA HIS A 164 -18.97 -7.18 9.55
C HIS A 164 -20.13 -6.19 9.43
N HIS A 165 -19.85 -4.89 9.51
CA HIS A 165 -20.84 -3.83 9.40
C HIS A 165 -21.43 -3.73 7.98
N ASP A 166 -22.73 -3.45 7.84
CA ASP A 166 -23.38 -3.43 6.53
C ASP A 166 -22.81 -2.38 5.57
N LEU A 167 -22.50 -1.17 6.04
CA LEU A 167 -21.79 -0.17 5.23
C LEU A 167 -20.51 -0.73 4.59
N TRP A 168 -19.73 -1.54 5.33
CA TRP A 168 -18.56 -2.21 4.76
C TRP A 168 -18.96 -3.22 3.69
N LYS A 169 -20.01 -4.03 3.95
CA LYS A 169 -20.54 -5.00 2.98
C LYS A 169 -21.07 -4.34 1.71
N GLN A 170 -21.79 -3.23 1.84
CA GLN A 170 -22.30 -2.44 0.71
C GLN A 170 -21.15 -1.96 -0.19
N VAL A 171 -20.12 -1.35 0.40
CA VAL A 171 -18.92 -0.92 -0.36
C VAL A 171 -18.16 -2.11 -0.94
N SER A 172 -18.06 -3.22 -0.20
CA SER A 172 -17.43 -4.45 -0.67
C SER A 172 -18.18 -5.06 -1.86
N ALA A 173 -19.52 -5.02 -1.86
CA ALA A 173 -20.36 -5.51 -2.94
C ALA A 173 -20.24 -4.67 -4.23
N MET A 174 -19.78 -3.43 -4.15
CA MET A 174 -19.50 -2.61 -5.34
C MET A 174 -18.41 -3.27 -6.18
N ARG A 175 -18.75 -3.64 -7.41
CA ARG A 175 -17.80 -4.28 -8.33
C ARG A 175 -16.63 -3.35 -8.64
N PRO A 176 -15.37 -3.81 -8.51
CA PRO A 176 -14.21 -3.06 -8.98
C PRO A 176 -14.36 -2.69 -10.46
N ALA A 177 -13.91 -1.50 -10.83
CA ALA A 177 -13.91 -1.08 -12.22
C ALA A 177 -12.86 -1.88 -12.99
N LYS A 178 -13.26 -2.47 -14.13
CA LYS A 178 -12.39 -3.25 -15.00
C LYS A 178 -11.27 -2.33 -15.51
N ARG A 179 -10.03 -2.77 -15.34
CA ARG A 179 -8.86 -2.05 -15.82
C ARG A 179 -8.59 -2.49 -17.26
N PRO A 180 -8.37 -1.55 -18.19
CA PRO A 180 -7.86 -1.94 -19.51
C PRO A 180 -6.51 -2.66 -19.32
N PRO A 181 -6.18 -3.64 -20.18
CA PRO A 181 -4.86 -4.23 -20.17
C PRO A 181 -3.82 -3.12 -20.34
N LYS A 182 -2.73 -3.21 -19.57
CA LYS A 182 -1.63 -2.26 -19.75
C LYS A 182 -1.05 -2.48 -21.15
N PRO A 183 -0.86 -1.43 -21.96
CA PRO A 183 -0.20 -1.60 -23.24
C PRO A 183 1.19 -2.19 -23.04
N ALA A 184 1.65 -2.97 -24.01
CA ALA A 184 3.03 -3.42 -24.06
C ALA A 184 3.93 -2.17 -23.99
N ARG A 185 4.80 -2.13 -22.98
CA ARG A 185 5.69 -0.97 -22.79
C ARG A 185 6.88 -1.13 -23.71
N ALA A 186 7.33 -0.02 -24.30
CA ALA A 186 8.57 0.01 -25.07
C ALA A 186 9.71 -0.61 -24.27
N GLN A 187 10.41 -1.55 -24.91
CA GLN A 187 11.59 -2.21 -24.39
C GLN A 187 12.77 -1.67 -25.18
N LEU A 188 13.73 -1.05 -24.49
CA LEU A 188 14.86 -0.38 -25.12
C LEU A 188 16.03 -1.36 -25.23
N SER A 189 16.62 -1.50 -26.41
CA SER A 189 17.94 -2.13 -26.59
C SER A 189 19.07 -1.19 -26.15
N PRO A 190 20.30 -1.68 -25.95
CA PRO A 190 21.46 -0.83 -25.66
C PRO A 190 21.61 0.32 -26.66
N ASP A 191 21.54 0.03 -27.96
CA ASP A 191 21.65 1.05 -29.01
C ASP A 191 20.53 2.10 -28.99
N GLN A 192 19.31 1.68 -28.64
CA GLN A 192 18.19 2.61 -28.47
C GLN A 192 18.43 3.55 -27.29
N VAL A 193 19.00 3.04 -26.19
CA VAL A 193 19.37 3.89 -25.06
C VAL A 193 20.52 4.81 -25.46
N ARG A 194 21.57 4.33 -26.15
CA ARG A 194 22.67 5.20 -26.63
C ARG A 194 22.18 6.35 -27.50
N ARG A 195 21.30 6.08 -28.47
CA ARG A 195 20.70 7.14 -29.29
C ARG A 195 19.91 8.15 -28.45
N LEU A 196 19.17 7.67 -27.46
CA LEU A 196 18.45 8.54 -26.53
C LEU A 196 19.40 9.35 -25.64
N VAL A 197 20.52 8.79 -25.20
CA VAL A 197 21.57 9.48 -24.42
C VAL A 197 22.08 10.69 -25.19
N VAL A 198 22.43 10.51 -26.48
CA VAL A 198 22.85 11.62 -27.36
C VAL A 198 21.76 12.68 -27.46
N GLN A 199 20.50 12.27 -27.65
CA GLN A 199 19.38 13.20 -27.78
C GLN A 199 19.09 14.00 -26.49
N LEU A 200 19.35 13.40 -25.32
CA LEU A 200 19.11 14.03 -24.02
C LEU A 200 20.19 15.07 -23.64
N GLY A 201 21.32 15.09 -24.35
CA GLY A 201 22.51 15.86 -23.97
C GLY A 201 23.25 15.24 -22.79
N GLU A 202 24.42 15.78 -22.47
CA GLU A 202 25.39 15.21 -21.51
C GLU A 202 24.76 14.84 -20.15
N GLU A 203 24.31 15.83 -19.37
CA GLU A 203 23.83 15.58 -18.00
C GLU A 203 22.65 14.58 -17.93
N ALA A 204 21.65 14.72 -18.83
CA ALA A 204 20.47 13.86 -18.79
C ALA A 204 20.71 12.51 -19.47
N GLY A 205 21.61 12.47 -20.45
CA GLY A 205 22.06 11.26 -21.09
C GLY A 205 22.82 10.36 -20.13
N GLU A 206 23.76 10.91 -19.37
CA GLU A 206 24.50 10.16 -18.33
C GLU A 206 23.58 9.54 -17.28
N VAL A 207 22.58 10.29 -16.83
CA VAL A 207 21.54 9.79 -15.93
C VAL A 207 20.76 8.64 -16.55
N ALA A 208 20.33 8.78 -17.81
CA ALA A 208 19.60 7.74 -18.53
C ALA A 208 20.42 6.46 -18.69
N TRP A 209 21.70 6.61 -19.06
CA TRP A 209 22.64 5.49 -19.18
C TRP A 209 22.87 4.80 -17.84
N THR A 210 23.19 5.56 -16.79
CA THR A 210 23.42 5.02 -15.45
C THR A 210 22.22 4.25 -14.93
N MET A 211 21.00 4.78 -15.10
CA MET A 211 19.78 4.06 -14.73
C MET A 211 19.57 2.78 -15.56
N ALA A 212 19.98 2.76 -16.83
CA ALA A 212 19.83 1.61 -17.72
C ALA A 212 20.86 0.51 -17.44
N VAL A 213 22.06 0.86 -17.00
CA VAL A 213 23.12 -0.11 -16.68
C VAL A 213 23.05 -0.65 -15.26
N THR A 214 22.42 0.09 -14.33
CA THR A 214 22.28 -0.36 -12.93
C THR A 214 20.89 -0.89 -12.59
N GLY A 215 19.91 -0.60 -13.44
CA GLY A 215 18.51 -0.90 -13.18
C GLY A 215 17.91 -0.10 -12.03
N MET A 216 18.59 0.94 -11.50
CA MET A 216 18.05 1.74 -10.40
C MET A 216 16.73 2.42 -10.77
N GLY A 217 15.79 2.41 -9.83
CA GLY A 217 14.60 3.26 -9.91
C GLY A 217 14.92 4.72 -9.54
N PRO A 218 14.03 5.67 -9.85
CA PRO A 218 14.24 7.08 -9.49
C PRO A 218 14.50 7.32 -8.00
N LYS A 219 13.84 6.58 -7.11
CA LYS A 219 14.08 6.74 -5.67
C LYS A 219 15.48 6.26 -5.28
N GLU A 220 15.93 5.14 -5.85
CA GLU A 220 17.22 4.54 -5.55
C GLU A 220 18.38 5.44 -6.03
N TYR A 221 18.24 6.03 -7.22
CA TYR A 221 19.29 6.86 -7.81
C TYR A 221 19.43 8.25 -7.17
N TRP A 222 18.32 8.87 -6.73
CA TRP A 222 18.34 10.24 -6.18
C TRP A 222 18.19 10.35 -4.65
N GLU A 223 17.56 9.38 -3.99
CA GLU A 223 17.14 9.53 -2.58
C GLU A 223 17.70 8.44 -1.66
N ASP A 224 17.59 7.15 -2.02
CA ASP A 224 17.97 6.05 -1.12
C ASP A 224 19.50 5.85 -1.03
N GLY A 225 20.26 6.41 -1.98
CA GLY A 225 21.71 6.35 -2.02
C GLY A 225 22.26 5.05 -2.63
N TRP A 226 23.42 5.16 -3.27
CA TRP A 226 24.17 4.04 -3.86
C TRP A 226 25.66 4.36 -3.90
N GLU A 227 26.48 3.31 -3.93
CA GLU A 227 27.94 3.38 -3.88
C GLU A 227 28.53 2.51 -4.99
N GLU A 228 29.45 3.09 -5.77
CA GLU A 228 30.29 2.32 -6.69
C GLU A 228 31.44 1.67 -5.92
N ARG A 229 31.56 0.35 -6.04
CA ARG A 229 32.66 -0.47 -5.50
C ARG A 229 33.44 -1.08 -6.66
N PRO A 230 34.66 -1.61 -6.44
CA PRO A 230 35.49 -2.11 -7.53
C PRO A 230 34.81 -3.14 -8.44
N ASP A 231 34.04 -4.07 -7.86
CA ASP A 231 33.38 -5.21 -8.51
C ASP A 231 31.86 -5.04 -8.72
N ARG A 232 31.25 -4.00 -8.14
CA ARG A 232 29.78 -3.88 -8.05
C ARG A 232 29.27 -2.47 -7.79
N ILE A 233 27.99 -2.27 -8.07
CA ILE A 233 27.23 -1.13 -7.58
C ILE A 233 26.38 -1.58 -6.39
N HIS A 234 26.63 -0.99 -5.23
CA HIS A 234 25.85 -1.23 -4.03
C HIS A 234 24.68 -0.25 -3.97
N VAL A 235 23.45 -0.75 -3.97
CA VAL A 235 22.23 0.08 -3.92
C VAL A 235 21.57 -0.05 -2.56
N GLY A 236 21.44 1.08 -1.85
CA GLY A 236 20.79 1.15 -0.55
C GLY A 236 19.27 1.01 -0.64
N GLY A 237 18.65 0.37 0.36
CA GLY A 237 17.20 0.22 0.43
C GLY A 237 16.65 0.45 1.84
N VAL A 238 15.91 1.54 2.04
CA VAL A 238 15.48 1.99 3.38
C VAL A 238 14.26 1.25 3.94
N LYS A 239 13.42 0.63 3.10
CA LYS A 239 12.05 0.23 3.51
C LYS A 239 11.84 -1.24 3.95
N ARG A 240 12.76 -2.20 3.70
CA ARG A 240 12.66 -3.62 4.12
C ARG A 240 14.03 -4.31 4.17
N LEU A 241 14.24 -5.26 5.11
CA LEU A 241 15.33 -6.24 5.05
C LEU A 241 15.30 -6.94 3.67
N GLY A 242 16.42 -6.94 2.94
CA GLY A 242 16.54 -7.57 1.62
C GLY A 242 16.35 -6.67 0.40
N ARG A 243 16.27 -5.34 0.56
CA ARG A 243 16.27 -4.39 -0.58
C ARG A 243 17.61 -3.71 -0.83
N THR A 244 18.55 -3.85 0.09
CA THR A 244 19.98 -3.66 -0.19
C THR A 244 20.39 -4.73 -1.19
N ARG A 245 21.00 -4.31 -2.31
CA ARG A 245 21.42 -5.25 -3.35
C ARG A 245 22.71 -4.80 -4.00
N ASN A 246 23.46 -5.77 -4.50
CA ASN A 246 24.64 -5.55 -5.31
C ASN A 246 24.29 -5.83 -6.77
N VAL A 247 24.67 -4.94 -7.66
CA VAL A 247 24.46 -5.06 -9.11
C VAL A 247 25.84 -5.16 -9.77
N PRO A 248 26.02 -5.99 -10.82
CA PRO A 248 27.28 -6.06 -11.56
C PRO A 248 27.74 -4.68 -12.01
N ARG A 249 29.03 -4.37 -11.82
CA ARG A 249 29.63 -3.18 -12.39
C ARG A 249 30.14 -3.48 -13.79
N TRP A 250 29.35 -3.16 -14.80
CA TRP A 250 29.63 -3.52 -16.19
C TRP A 250 29.75 -2.32 -17.14
N SER A 251 29.46 -1.11 -16.66
CA SER A 251 29.64 0.16 -17.38
C SER A 251 30.02 1.25 -16.39
N THR A 252 30.56 2.36 -16.89
CA THR A 252 30.71 3.60 -16.11
C THR A 252 29.33 4.09 -15.64
N VAL A 253 29.29 4.59 -14.41
CA VAL A 253 28.11 5.15 -13.76
C VAL A 253 28.43 6.55 -13.27
N THR A 254 27.43 7.43 -13.24
CA THR A 254 27.59 8.80 -12.76
C THR A 254 26.57 9.11 -11.68
N GLN A 255 26.95 9.98 -10.74
CA GLN A 255 26.02 10.51 -9.73
C GLN A 255 25.06 11.52 -10.39
N PRO A 256 23.84 11.70 -9.86
CA PRO A 256 22.89 12.64 -10.44
C PRO A 256 23.40 14.09 -10.31
N THR A 257 23.66 14.74 -11.44
CA THR A 257 24.01 16.17 -11.52
C THR A 257 22.78 17.08 -11.63
N ILE A 258 21.64 16.50 -12.02
CA ILE A 258 20.36 17.19 -12.18
C ILE A 258 19.28 16.59 -11.30
N SER A 259 18.26 17.39 -10.95
CA SER A 259 17.10 16.91 -10.21
C SER A 259 16.26 15.92 -11.02
N LEU A 260 15.56 15.01 -10.33
CA LEU A 260 14.61 14.08 -10.96
C LEU A 260 13.52 14.80 -11.77
N MET A 261 13.08 15.99 -11.34
CA MET A 261 12.09 16.78 -12.07
C MET A 261 12.67 17.29 -13.40
N THR A 262 13.90 17.81 -13.38
CA THR A 262 14.61 18.26 -14.58
C THR A 262 14.80 17.10 -15.55
N PHE A 263 15.25 15.94 -15.06
CA PHE A 263 15.40 14.74 -15.89
C PHE A 263 14.08 14.30 -16.53
N ARG A 264 12.99 14.22 -15.76
CA ARG A 264 11.66 13.85 -16.28
C ARG A 264 11.17 14.81 -17.36
N ARG A 265 11.41 16.12 -17.18
CA ARG A 265 11.04 17.15 -18.16
C ARG A 265 11.80 16.96 -19.47
N ARG A 266 13.14 16.81 -19.40
CA ARG A 266 13.99 16.60 -20.58
C ARG A 266 13.63 15.28 -21.30
N LEU A 267 13.43 14.20 -20.56
CA LEU A 267 13.00 12.91 -21.10
C LEU A 267 11.63 12.98 -21.78
N LYS A 268 10.67 13.67 -21.17
CA LYS A 268 9.33 13.87 -21.77
C LYS A 268 9.43 14.66 -23.08
N ALA A 269 10.23 15.74 -23.09
CA ALA A 269 10.44 16.54 -24.30
C ALA A 269 11.08 15.73 -25.43
N ALA A 270 12.14 14.96 -25.13
CA ALA A 270 12.83 14.14 -26.14
C ALA A 270 11.98 12.99 -26.70
N THR A 271 11.05 12.45 -25.92
CA THR A 271 10.33 11.20 -26.27
C THR A 271 8.84 11.37 -26.48
N GLY A 272 8.33 12.61 -26.44
CA GLY A 272 6.88 12.89 -26.46
C GLY A 272 6.12 12.25 -25.28
N GLY A 273 6.83 11.84 -24.22
CA GLY A 273 6.26 11.11 -23.08
C GLY A 273 6.11 9.59 -23.29
N ALA A 274 6.61 9.03 -24.40
CA ALA A 274 6.58 7.59 -24.64
C ALA A 274 7.45 6.78 -23.65
N ILE A 275 8.53 7.41 -23.14
CA ILE A 275 9.48 6.77 -22.23
C ILE A 275 9.39 7.44 -20.85
N SER A 276 9.28 6.61 -19.81
CA SER A 276 9.39 7.05 -18.42
C SER A 276 10.71 6.60 -17.80
N PRO A 277 11.21 7.21 -16.71
CA PRO A 277 12.46 6.79 -16.06
C PRO A 277 12.50 5.30 -15.71
N TYR A 278 11.35 4.69 -15.39
CA TYR A 278 11.28 3.26 -15.08
C TYR A 278 11.47 2.37 -16.32
N ALA A 279 11.51 2.92 -17.53
CA ALA A 279 11.84 2.18 -18.74
C ALA A 279 13.29 1.69 -18.73
N PHE A 280 14.23 2.47 -18.20
CA PHE A 280 15.64 2.11 -18.10
C PHE A 280 15.84 0.89 -17.19
N ARG A 281 15.15 0.85 -16.05
CA ARG A 281 15.09 -0.35 -15.19
C ARG A 281 14.53 -1.59 -15.89
N ARG A 282 13.55 -1.43 -16.78
CA ARG A 282 13.02 -2.55 -17.57
C ARG A 282 13.99 -2.98 -18.67
N ALA A 283 14.71 -2.02 -19.27
CA ALA A 283 15.77 -2.29 -20.24
C ALA A 283 16.86 -3.15 -19.58
N PHE A 284 17.36 -2.75 -18.41
CA PHE A 284 18.32 -3.54 -17.63
C PHE A 284 17.86 -4.98 -17.39
N SER A 285 16.63 -5.16 -16.88
CA SER A 285 16.05 -6.47 -16.64
C SER A 285 16.00 -7.36 -17.88
N ARG A 286 15.76 -6.75 -19.04
CA ARG A 286 15.74 -7.43 -20.34
C ARG A 286 17.15 -7.76 -20.82
N TRP A 287 18.07 -6.81 -20.76
CA TRP A 287 19.47 -7.00 -21.18
C TRP A 287 20.11 -8.14 -20.41
N MET A 288 19.88 -8.24 -19.11
CA MET A 288 20.35 -9.40 -18.34
C MET A 288 19.77 -10.73 -18.85
N ALA A 289 18.48 -10.74 -19.24
CA ALA A 289 17.85 -11.93 -19.80
C ALA A 289 18.51 -12.35 -21.12
N GLU A 290 18.71 -11.38 -22.01
CA GLU A 290 19.27 -11.61 -23.34
C GLU A 290 20.77 -11.91 -23.31
N ALA A 291 21.50 -11.37 -22.32
CA ALA A 291 22.89 -11.72 -22.02
C ALA A 291 23.05 -13.11 -21.36
N GLY A 292 21.97 -13.87 -21.17
CA GLY A 292 22.02 -15.22 -20.60
C GLY A 292 22.26 -15.26 -19.09
N ILE A 293 21.97 -14.18 -18.36
CA ILE A 293 22.06 -14.18 -16.89
C ILE A 293 20.90 -14.99 -16.31
N ILE A 294 21.22 -15.92 -15.41
CA ILE A 294 20.25 -16.80 -14.79
C ILE A 294 19.19 -16.01 -14.00
N LYS A 295 17.99 -16.57 -13.89
CA LYS A 295 16.84 -15.88 -13.27
C LYS A 295 17.10 -15.47 -11.82
N ALA A 296 17.75 -16.32 -11.03
CA ALA A 296 18.06 -16.04 -9.63
C ALA A 296 18.87 -14.74 -9.47
N ASN A 297 19.94 -14.58 -10.26
CA ASN A 297 20.78 -13.37 -10.24
C ASN A 297 20.00 -12.14 -10.68
N ARG A 298 19.19 -12.26 -11.75
CA ARG A 298 18.33 -11.16 -12.21
C ARG A 298 17.38 -10.71 -11.12
N ASP A 299 16.75 -11.63 -10.41
CA ASP A 299 15.85 -11.30 -9.31
C ASP A 299 16.60 -10.63 -8.15
N ALA A 300 17.82 -11.11 -7.81
CA ALA A 300 18.69 -10.48 -6.82
C ALA A 300 19.11 -9.05 -7.20
N TYR A 301 19.59 -8.85 -8.44
CA TYR A 301 20.01 -7.53 -8.95
C TYR A 301 18.84 -6.56 -9.10
N MET A 302 17.62 -7.08 -9.23
CA MET A 302 16.38 -6.28 -9.23
C MET A 302 15.82 -6.08 -7.81
N GLY A 303 16.43 -6.64 -6.76
CA GLY A 303 15.91 -6.54 -5.39
C GLY A 303 14.51 -7.13 -5.27
N HIS A 304 14.21 -8.15 -6.07
CA HIS A 304 13.04 -8.99 -5.86
C HIS A 304 13.40 -9.95 -4.74
N GLY A 305 12.67 -9.88 -3.61
CA GLY A 305 12.92 -10.75 -2.47
C GLY A 305 12.89 -12.22 -2.87
N VAL A 306 13.73 -13.00 -2.20
CA VAL A 306 13.85 -14.45 -2.36
C VAL A 306 12.46 -15.08 -2.20
N ARG A 307 11.92 -15.67 -3.28
CA ARG A 307 10.60 -16.31 -3.26
C ARG A 307 10.66 -17.80 -2.87
N THR A 308 11.85 -18.41 -2.88
CA THR A 308 12.09 -19.85 -2.67
C THR A 308 13.38 -20.08 -1.88
N MET A 309 13.45 -21.15 -1.09
CA MET A 309 14.66 -21.48 -0.30
C MET A 309 15.93 -21.62 -1.15
N ASP A 310 15.84 -22.17 -2.37
CA ASP A 310 16.98 -22.28 -3.29
C ASP A 310 17.60 -20.93 -3.68
N ALA A 311 16.74 -19.91 -3.83
CA ALA A 311 17.19 -18.55 -4.13
C ALA A 311 17.85 -17.86 -2.93
N LEU A 312 17.71 -18.42 -1.72
CA LEU A 312 18.39 -17.98 -0.50
C LEU A 312 19.86 -18.49 -0.48
N TYR A 313 20.09 -19.71 -0.97
CA TYR A 313 21.44 -20.27 -1.15
C TYR A 313 22.22 -19.63 -2.30
N THR A 314 21.54 -19.14 -3.35
CA THR A 314 22.18 -18.36 -4.42
C THR A 314 22.45 -16.90 -4.03
N PHE A 315 21.74 -16.38 -3.01
CA PHE A 315 21.86 -14.99 -2.56
C PHE A 315 23.14 -14.72 -1.76
N GLY A 316 23.78 -15.78 -1.23
CA GLY A 316 25.03 -15.72 -0.50
C GLY A 316 26.20 -15.42 -1.43
N GLU A 317 26.84 -14.28 -1.19
CA GLU A 317 28.04 -13.74 -1.82
C GLU A 317 28.94 -14.77 -2.54
N LEU A 318 28.89 -14.79 -3.87
CA LEU A 318 29.99 -15.29 -4.68
C LEU A 318 30.59 -14.11 -5.44
N PRO A 319 31.67 -13.48 -4.93
CA PRO A 319 32.39 -12.39 -5.59
C PRO A 319 32.76 -12.66 -7.07
N GLY A 320 32.85 -13.93 -7.50
CA GLY A 320 33.08 -14.29 -8.89
C GLY A 320 31.85 -14.18 -9.82
N GLN A 321 30.63 -14.20 -9.27
CA GLN A 321 29.41 -14.24 -10.09
C GLN A 321 29.03 -12.86 -10.64
N LEU A 322 29.22 -11.80 -9.85
CA LEU A 322 28.99 -10.42 -10.28
C LEU A 322 29.89 -10.05 -11.46
N GLU A 323 31.17 -10.42 -11.40
CA GLU A 323 32.11 -10.16 -12.48
C GLU A 323 31.79 -10.99 -13.74
N ALA A 324 31.49 -12.28 -13.58
CA ALA A 324 31.09 -13.14 -14.69
C ALA A 324 29.85 -12.60 -15.43
N ASP A 325 28.86 -12.12 -14.68
CA ASP A 325 27.66 -11.50 -15.26
C ASP A 325 27.94 -10.10 -15.82
N ALA A 326 28.90 -9.36 -15.26
CA ALA A 326 29.38 -8.10 -15.83
C ALA A 326 30.01 -8.30 -17.20
N VAL A 327 30.82 -9.34 -17.38
CA VAL A 327 31.40 -9.73 -18.68
C VAL A 327 30.31 -10.01 -19.71
N LYS A 328 29.28 -10.79 -19.34
CA LYS A 328 28.15 -11.09 -20.24
C LYS A 328 27.41 -9.83 -20.68
N LEU A 329 27.14 -8.92 -19.74
CA LEU A 329 26.47 -7.65 -20.05
C LEU A 329 27.31 -6.75 -20.94
N ARG A 330 28.62 -6.66 -20.69
CA ARG A 330 29.54 -5.92 -21.57
C ARG A 330 29.54 -6.46 -22.99
N ALA A 331 29.68 -7.78 -23.13
CA ALA A 331 29.66 -8.45 -24.43
C ALA A 331 28.32 -8.21 -25.16
N TYR A 332 27.20 -8.36 -24.46
CA TYR A 332 25.86 -8.14 -25.04
C TYR A 332 25.63 -6.68 -25.48
N ALA A 333 26.08 -5.71 -24.68
CA ALA A 333 25.86 -4.29 -24.94
C ALA A 333 26.96 -3.63 -25.79
N ASN A 334 27.99 -4.39 -26.19
CA ASN A 334 29.20 -3.89 -26.82
C ASN A 334 29.87 -2.75 -26.01
N GLU A 335 29.98 -2.94 -24.70
CA GLU A 335 30.68 -2.02 -23.79
C GLU A 335 32.16 -2.41 -23.65
N PRO A 336 33.08 -1.44 -23.58
CA PRO A 336 34.48 -1.71 -23.30
C PRO A 336 34.68 -2.29 -21.89
N ALA A 337 35.81 -2.97 -21.70
CA ALA A 337 36.23 -3.38 -20.37
C ALA A 337 36.45 -2.14 -19.48
N LEU A 338 35.98 -2.21 -18.24
CA LEU A 338 36.24 -1.16 -17.26
C LEU A 338 37.66 -1.29 -16.74
N THR A 339 38.37 -0.17 -16.63
CA THR A 339 39.64 -0.13 -15.91
C THR A 339 39.38 -0.41 -14.42
N PRO A 340 40.10 -1.33 -13.78
CA PRO A 340 39.98 -1.55 -12.35
C PRO A 340 40.16 -0.24 -11.59
N SER A 341 39.22 0.13 -10.73
CA SER A 341 39.37 1.31 -9.88
C SER A 341 40.47 1.03 -8.85
N LEU A 342 41.67 1.56 -9.08
CA LEU A 342 42.79 1.59 -8.12
C LEU A 342 42.43 2.53 -6.95
N LYS A 343 41.52 2.08 -6.08
CA LYS A 343 41.35 2.64 -4.73
C LYS A 343 41.23 1.49 -3.73
N VAL A 344 42.29 0.69 -3.63
CA VAL A 344 42.58 -0.02 -2.38
C VAL A 344 43.37 0.96 -1.52
N ALA A 345 42.69 1.67 -0.63
CA ALA A 345 43.38 2.26 0.50
C ALA A 345 43.86 1.08 1.35
N VAL A 346 45.14 0.74 1.19
CA VAL A 346 45.85 -0.14 2.12
C VAL A 346 45.85 0.59 3.45
N GLY A 347 44.88 0.25 4.31
CA GLY A 347 44.90 0.62 5.72
C GLY A 347 46.07 -0.11 6.34
N GLY A 348 47.23 0.56 6.34
CA GLY A 348 48.42 0.11 7.04
C GLY A 348 48.12 -0.03 8.53
N THR A 349 48.30 -1.24 9.03
CA THR A 349 48.59 -1.49 10.44
C THR A 349 49.86 -0.74 10.83
N ARG A 350 49.75 0.14 11.82
CA ARG A 350 50.55 0.11 13.05
C ARG A 350 49.83 0.87 14.15
#